data_AF-A0A2M7SK91-F1
#
_entry.id   AF-A0A2M7SK91-F1
#
_cell.length_a   1.000
_cell.length_b   1.000
_cell.length_c   1.000
_cell.angle_alpha   90.00
_cell.angle_beta   90.00
_cell.angle_gamma   90.00
#
_symmetry.space_group_name_H-M   'P 1'
#
loop_
_entity.id
_entity.type
_entity.pdbx_description
1 polymer ?
#
loop_
_entity_poly.entity_id
_entity_poly.type
_entity_poly.pdbx_seq_one_letter_code
_entity_poly.pdbx_strand_id
1 'polypeptide(L)'
;MVELINLNYTLFIQIIVFLTVLWVLTRFLFKPVINTLDERLEKTEGLNKKGKETEEDAKKKAEEYEAGLKEARYRALEIRDHLKKDGLEEEKKIIRAVVKEAKDAVEEKKGGIYKDIEYVKSELEKRIEENSRDIAEKVLGRRIE
;
A
#
# COMPACT_ATOMS: atom_id res chain seq x y z
N MET A 1 97.88 -26.04 -8.04
CA MET A 1 96.53 -25.45 -7.89
C MET A 1 95.90 -25.45 -9.27
N VAL A 2 94.70 -26.02 -9.41
CA VAL A 2 93.86 -26.04 -10.63
C VAL A 2 94.40 -26.86 -11.82
N GLU A 3 94.15 -28.18 -11.78
CA GLU A 3 94.13 -29.04 -12.97
C GLU A 3 92.94 -30.02 -12.92
N LEU A 4 91.78 -29.53 -12.46
CA LEU A 4 90.59 -30.36 -12.20
C LEU A 4 89.34 -29.85 -12.93
N ILE A 5 89.53 -29.27 -14.10
CA ILE A 5 88.46 -29.06 -15.08
C ILE A 5 88.93 -29.69 -16.39
N ASN A 6 89.00 -31.03 -16.38
CA ASN A 6 88.85 -31.76 -17.62
C ASN A 6 87.37 -31.79 -17.93
N LEU A 7 86.98 -31.24 -19.08
CA LEU A 7 85.62 -31.22 -19.58
C LEU A 7 85.25 -32.65 -20.03
N ASN A 8 85.07 -33.53 -19.04
CA ASN A 8 84.86 -34.95 -19.22
C ASN A 8 83.37 -35.27 -19.35
N TYR A 9 83.06 -36.43 -19.93
CA TYR A 9 81.70 -36.97 -20.04
C TYR A 9 80.95 -37.00 -18.70
N THR A 10 81.67 -37.12 -17.58
CA THR A 10 81.13 -37.03 -16.22
C THR A 10 80.43 -35.70 -15.92
N LEU A 11 80.92 -34.58 -16.47
CA LEU A 11 80.29 -33.26 -16.31
C LEU A 11 78.95 -33.20 -17.05
N PHE A 12 78.87 -33.80 -18.24
CA PHE A 12 77.60 -33.97 -18.96
C PHE A 12 76.61 -34.83 -18.19
N ILE A 13 77.06 -35.96 -17.63
CA ILE A 13 76.21 -36.82 -16.77
C ILE A 13 75.73 -36.02 -15.55
N GLN A 14 76.60 -35.27 -14.90
CA GLN A 14 76.26 -34.47 -13.71
C GLN A 14 75.23 -33.38 -14.03
N ILE A 15 75.33 -32.72 -15.19
CA ILE A 15 74.32 -31.76 -15.67
C ILE A 15 72.97 -32.47 -15.89
N ILE A 16 72.96 -33.63 -16.53
CA ILE A 16 71.72 -34.40 -16.76
C ILE A 16 71.08 -34.76 -15.42
N VAL A 17 71.85 -35.30 -14.47
CA VAL A 17 71.34 -35.64 -13.12
C VAL A 17 70.80 -34.41 -12.40
N PHE A 18 71.52 -33.28 -12.45
CA PHE A 18 71.06 -32.03 -11.85
C PHE A 18 69.74 -31.54 -12.47
N LEU A 19 69.62 -31.56 -13.80
CA LEU A 19 68.40 -31.19 -14.51
C LEU A 19 67.24 -32.14 -14.21
N THR A 20 67.50 -33.45 -14.11
CA THR A 20 66.49 -34.43 -13.72
C THR A 20 65.99 -34.16 -12.29
N VAL A 21 66.89 -33.94 -11.33
CA VAL A 21 66.51 -33.62 -9.95
C VAL A 21 65.76 -32.29 -9.88
N LEU A 22 66.21 -31.25 -10.60
CA LEU A 22 65.53 -29.97 -10.67
C LEU A 22 64.12 -30.09 -11.26
N TRP A 23 63.96 -30.91 -12.30
CA TRP A 23 62.66 -31.19 -12.91
C TRP A 23 61.74 -31.94 -11.94
N VAL A 24 62.24 -32.98 -11.27
CA VAL A 24 61.48 -33.73 -10.25
C VAL A 24 61.08 -32.81 -9.11
N LEU A 25 62.02 -32.02 -8.56
CA LEU A 25 61.76 -31.14 -7.43
C LEU A 25 60.75 -30.04 -7.77
N THR A 26 60.85 -29.46 -8.97
CA THR A 26 59.89 -28.46 -9.46
C THR A 26 58.49 -29.06 -9.62
N ARG A 27 58.40 -30.28 -10.17
CA ARG A 27 57.14 -30.94 -10.47
C ARG A 27 56.46 -31.56 -9.24
N PHE A 28 57.23 -32.10 -8.30
CA PHE A 28 56.75 -32.86 -7.13
C PHE A 28 56.77 -32.07 -5.82
N LEU A 29 57.60 -31.05 -5.67
CA LEU A 29 57.70 -30.30 -4.42
C LEU A 29 57.19 -28.86 -4.57
N PHE A 30 57.82 -28.07 -5.45
CA PHE A 30 57.51 -26.64 -5.54
C PHE A 30 56.09 -26.36 -6.02
N LYS A 31 55.66 -26.99 -7.12
CA LYS A 31 54.28 -26.82 -7.63
C LYS A 31 53.20 -27.18 -6.60
N PRO A 32 53.19 -28.37 -5.98
CA PRO A 32 52.14 -28.69 -5.03
C PRO A 32 52.18 -27.82 -3.78
N VAL A 33 53.37 -27.46 -3.26
CA VAL A 33 53.47 -26.60 -2.08
C VAL A 33 52.90 -25.20 -2.35
N ILE A 34 53.26 -24.59 -3.48
CA ILE A 34 52.74 -23.26 -3.85
C ILE A 34 51.22 -23.33 -4.08
N ASN A 35 50.74 -24.33 -4.83
CA ASN A 35 49.31 -24.48 -5.07
C ASN A 35 48.51 -24.61 -3.76
N THR A 36 49.01 -25.35 -2.77
CA THR A 36 48.33 -25.48 -1.47
C THR A 36 48.32 -24.19 -0.65
N LEU A 37 49.32 -23.31 -0.85
CA LEU A 37 49.35 -21.98 -0.23
C LEU A 37 48.33 -21.06 -0.92
N ASP A 38 48.29 -21.07 -2.24
CA ASP A 38 47.33 -20.29 -3.03
C ASP A 38 45.88 -20.73 -2.74
N GLU A 39 45.61 -22.04 -2.67
CA GLU A 39 44.28 -22.56 -2.28
C GLU A 39 43.86 -22.09 -0.88
N ARG A 40 44.79 -22.00 0.07
CA ARG A 40 44.49 -21.51 1.43
C ARG A 40 44.20 -20.01 1.43
N LEU A 41 44.97 -19.24 0.67
CA LEU A 41 44.76 -17.80 0.52
C LEU A 41 43.43 -17.53 -0.18
N GLU A 42 43.16 -18.17 -1.32
CA GLU A 42 41.92 -18.04 -2.07
C GLU A 42 40.70 -18.47 -1.26
N LYS A 43 40.80 -19.56 -0.50
CA LYS A 43 39.70 -19.99 0.37
C LYS A 43 39.43 -18.98 1.48
N THR A 44 40.46 -18.40 2.09
CA THR A 44 40.31 -17.43 3.19
C THR A 44 39.79 -16.09 2.68
N GLU A 45 40.40 -15.55 1.64
CA GLU A 45 39.99 -14.29 1.01
C GLU A 45 38.62 -14.42 0.35
N GLY A 46 38.36 -15.54 -0.32
CA GLY A 46 37.08 -15.85 -0.94
C GLY A 46 35.95 -15.99 0.08
N LEU A 47 36.19 -16.63 1.22
CA LEU A 47 35.21 -16.69 2.32
C LEU A 47 34.97 -15.30 2.93
N ASN A 48 36.02 -14.50 3.15
CA ASN A 48 35.87 -13.13 3.64
C ASN A 48 35.10 -12.25 2.67
N LYS A 49 35.39 -12.35 1.37
CA LYS A 49 34.68 -11.60 0.33
C LYS A 49 33.20 -12.00 0.27
N LYS A 50 32.90 -13.30 0.23
CA LYS A 50 31.52 -13.80 0.27
C LYS A 50 30.77 -13.38 1.54
N GLY A 51 31.46 -13.37 2.68
CA GLY A 51 30.91 -12.88 3.95
C GLY A 51 30.51 -11.41 3.88
N LYS A 52 31.40 -10.56 3.34
CA LYS A 52 31.12 -9.13 3.13
C LYS A 52 29.97 -8.90 2.13
N GLU A 53 29.98 -9.60 1.00
CA GLU A 53 28.89 -9.52 0.00
C GLU A 53 27.55 -9.93 0.61
N THR A 54 27.53 -11.01 1.41
CA THR A 54 26.31 -11.46 2.10
C THR A 54 25.82 -10.44 3.14
N GLU A 55 26.73 -9.81 3.88
CA GLU A 55 26.39 -8.76 4.85
C GLU A 55 25.85 -7.50 4.16
N GLU A 56 26.47 -7.07 3.05
CA GLU A 56 25.99 -5.94 2.25
C GLU A 56 24.62 -6.22 1.65
N ASP A 57 24.41 -7.42 1.09
CA ASP A 57 23.11 -7.81 0.53
C ASP A 57 22.03 -7.90 1.60
N ALA A 58 22.37 -8.40 2.80
CA ALA A 58 21.46 -8.43 3.93
C ALA A 58 21.07 -7.01 4.38
N LYS A 59 22.03 -6.08 4.45
CA LYS A 59 21.78 -4.67 4.77
C LYS A 59 20.89 -4.01 3.72
N LYS A 60 21.20 -4.17 2.43
CA LYS A 60 20.37 -3.63 1.33
C LYS A 60 18.94 -4.14 1.40
N LYS A 61 18.75 -5.45 1.58
CA LYS A 61 17.40 -6.03 1.72
C LYS A 61 16.66 -5.51 2.95
N ALA A 62 17.36 -5.29 4.07
CA ALA A 62 16.76 -4.70 5.27
C ALA A 62 16.32 -3.25 5.01
N GLU A 63 17.17 -2.44 4.35
CA GLU A 63 16.84 -1.07 3.97
C GLU A 63 15.66 -1.00 2.99
N GLU A 64 15.63 -1.86 1.97
CA GLU A 64 14.52 -1.98 1.02
C GLU A 64 13.22 -2.40 1.72
N TYR A 65 13.31 -3.34 2.67
CA TYR A 65 12.16 -3.78 3.45
C TYR A 65 11.61 -2.66 4.35
N GLU A 66 12.47 -1.94 5.05
CA GLU A 66 12.08 -0.79 5.87
C GLU A 66 11.47 0.34 5.04
N ALA A 67 12.06 0.64 3.87
CA ALA A 67 11.53 1.61 2.93
C ALA A 67 10.13 1.21 2.43
N GLY A 68 9.97 -0.05 2.01
CA GLY A 68 8.69 -0.59 1.57
C GLY A 68 7.62 -0.58 2.67
N LEU A 69 8.00 -0.89 3.92
CA LEU A 69 7.10 -0.82 5.06
C LEU A 69 6.65 0.61 5.35
N LYS A 70 7.57 1.57 5.27
CA LYS A 70 7.27 3.00 5.45
C LYS A 70 6.32 3.51 4.36
N GLU A 71 6.58 3.14 3.11
CA GLU A 71 5.72 3.49 1.98
C GLU A 71 4.32 2.87 2.13
N ALA A 72 4.23 1.59 2.47
CA ALA A 72 2.95 0.92 2.70
C ALA A 72 2.13 1.59 3.82
N ARG A 73 2.79 1.98 4.92
CA ARG A 73 2.15 2.74 6.01
C ARG A 73 1.66 4.11 5.54
N TYR A 74 2.44 4.82 4.74
CA TYR A 74 2.05 6.11 4.19
C TYR A 74 0.81 5.98 3.29
N ARG A 75 0.84 5.04 2.33
CA ARG A 75 -0.30 4.74 1.45
C ARG A 75 -1.55 4.33 2.25
N ALA A 76 -1.40 3.53 3.30
CA ALA A 76 -2.52 3.14 4.16
C ALA A 76 -3.13 4.34 4.90
N LEU A 77 -2.31 5.28 5.39
CA LEU A 77 -2.80 6.51 6.00
C LEU A 77 -3.53 7.41 5.00
N GLU A 78 -3.00 7.52 3.79
CA GLU A 78 -3.61 8.28 2.69
C GLU A 78 -4.97 7.70 2.29
N ILE A 79 -5.06 6.38 2.07
CA ILE A 79 -6.32 5.68 1.78
C ILE A 79 -7.32 5.89 2.92
N ARG A 80 -6.89 5.78 4.18
CA ARG A 80 -7.76 5.99 5.33
C ARG A 80 -8.30 7.43 5.38
N ASP A 81 -7.45 8.43 5.12
CA ASP A 81 -7.86 9.82 5.10
C ASP A 81 -8.82 10.12 3.94
N HIS A 82 -8.56 9.55 2.76
CA HIS A 82 -9.45 9.63 1.60
C HIS A 82 -10.82 9.05 1.92
N LEU A 83 -10.89 7.81 2.41
CA LEU A 83 -12.14 7.15 2.78
C LEU A 83 -12.91 7.92 3.87
N LYS A 84 -12.19 8.52 4.83
CA LYS A 84 -12.81 9.37 5.86
C LYS A 84 -13.41 10.63 5.25
N LYS A 85 -12.71 11.29 4.33
CA LYS A 85 -13.22 12.47 3.61
C LYS A 85 -14.44 12.11 2.77
N ASP A 86 -14.37 11.04 1.99
CA ASP A 86 -15.50 10.56 1.18
C ASP A 86 -16.72 10.26 2.06
N GLY A 87 -16.50 9.55 3.18
CA GLY A 87 -17.56 9.25 4.14
C GLY A 87 -18.21 10.51 4.71
N LEU A 88 -17.42 11.52 5.09
CA LEU A 88 -17.93 12.80 5.60
C LEU A 88 -18.66 13.61 4.51
N GLU A 89 -18.22 13.55 3.26
CA GLU A 89 -18.91 14.20 2.15
C GLU A 89 -20.25 13.54 1.86
N GLU A 90 -20.29 12.21 1.86
CA GLU A 90 -21.51 11.44 1.64
C GLU A 90 -22.52 11.64 2.78
N GLU A 91 -22.06 11.61 4.03
CA GLU A 91 -22.87 11.96 5.20
C GLU A 91 -23.48 13.36 5.03
N LYS A 92 -22.68 14.36 4.65
CA LYS A 92 -23.18 15.72 4.40
C LYS A 92 -24.16 15.80 3.24
N LYS A 93 -24.02 14.96 2.21
CA LYS A 93 -24.99 14.91 1.09
C LYS A 93 -26.31 14.32 1.57
N ILE A 94 -26.28 13.20 2.28
CA ILE A 94 -27.46 12.53 2.84
C ILE A 94 -28.20 13.48 3.79
N ILE A 95 -27.49 14.11 4.73
CA ILE A 95 -28.10 15.06 5.67
C ILE A 95 -28.75 16.23 4.92
N ARG A 96 -28.07 16.80 3.90
CA ARG A 96 -28.64 17.88 3.09
C ARG A 96 -29.89 17.44 2.32
N ALA A 97 -29.89 16.23 1.76
CA ALA A 97 -31.05 15.67 1.07
C ALA A 97 -32.24 15.51 2.03
N VAL A 98 -32.02 14.90 3.20
CA VAL A 98 -33.05 14.70 4.23
C VAL A 98 -33.60 16.03 4.73
N VAL A 99 -32.74 17.02 5.00
CA VAL A 99 -33.18 18.35 5.44
C VAL A 99 -34.00 19.05 4.36
N LYS A 100 -33.63 18.89 3.08
CA LYS A 100 -34.40 19.44 1.96
C LYS A 100 -35.77 18.76 1.86
N GLU A 101 -35.82 17.44 1.86
CA GLU A 101 -37.06 16.66 1.79
C GLU A 101 -38.00 16.99 2.96
N ALA A 102 -37.45 17.13 4.18
CA ALA A 102 -38.23 17.54 5.34
C ALA A 102 -38.82 18.95 5.19
N LYS A 103 -38.08 19.89 4.60
CA LYS A 103 -38.59 21.25 4.31
C LYS A 103 -39.69 21.20 3.26
N ASP A 104 -39.46 20.49 2.16
CA ASP A 104 -40.42 20.35 1.07
C ASP A 104 -41.73 19.71 1.58
N ALA A 105 -41.65 18.67 2.42
CA ALA A 105 -42.81 18.03 3.03
C ALA A 105 -43.58 18.95 4.00
N VAL A 106 -42.88 19.80 4.76
CA VAL A 106 -43.53 20.80 5.63
C VAL A 106 -44.25 21.86 4.80
N GLU A 107 -43.65 22.30 3.70
CA GLU A 107 -44.21 23.31 2.80
C GLU A 107 -45.43 22.76 2.05
N GLU A 108 -45.36 21.51 1.58
CA GLU A 108 -46.50 20.80 0.99
C GLU A 108 -47.67 20.69 1.97
N LYS A 109 -47.42 20.25 3.21
CA LYS A 109 -48.47 20.14 4.24
C LYS A 109 -49.09 21.49 4.58
N LYS A 110 -48.28 22.56 4.66
CA LYS A 110 -48.79 23.92 4.84
C LYS A 110 -49.71 24.33 3.68
N GLY A 111 -49.30 24.07 2.43
CA GLY A 111 -50.12 24.30 1.25
C GLY A 111 -51.45 23.53 1.28
N GLY A 112 -51.43 22.27 1.74
CA GLY A 112 -52.63 21.47 1.97
C GLY A 112 -53.57 22.09 3.01
N ILE A 113 -53.03 22.53 4.15
CA ILE A 113 -53.82 23.19 5.21
C ILE A 113 -54.54 24.44 4.69
N TYR A 114 -53.89 25.26 3.85
CA TYR A 114 -54.56 26.43 3.27
C TYR A 114 -55.74 26.03 2.37
N LYS A 115 -55.59 24.98 1.57
CA LYS A 115 -56.68 24.45 0.74
C LYS A 115 -57.82 23.88 1.60
N ASP A 116 -57.49 23.15 2.66
CA ASP A 116 -58.48 22.60 3.58
C ASP A 116 -59.25 23.70 4.31
N ILE A 117 -58.59 24.77 4.73
CA ILE A 117 -59.24 25.95 5.33
C ILE A 117 -60.23 26.57 4.35
N GLU A 118 -59.84 26.74 3.09
CA GLU A 118 -60.70 27.35 2.07
C GLU A 118 -61.90 26.46 1.72
N TYR A 119 -61.67 25.14 1.62
CA TYR A 119 -62.73 24.15 1.47
C TYR A 119 -63.73 24.19 2.64
N VAL A 120 -63.23 24.11 3.88
CA VAL A 120 -64.07 24.11 5.09
C VAL A 120 -64.85 25.42 5.20
N LYS A 121 -64.24 26.56 4.85
CA LYS A 121 -64.93 27.86 4.85
C LYS A 121 -66.10 27.86 3.86
N SER A 122 -65.89 27.35 2.64
CA SER A 122 -66.96 27.25 1.64
C SER A 122 -68.09 26.30 2.08
N GLU A 123 -67.76 25.22 2.79
CA GLU A 123 -68.76 24.29 3.34
C GLU A 123 -69.54 24.93 4.51
N LEU A 124 -68.86 25.69 5.37
CA LEU A 124 -69.48 26.43 6.46
C LEU A 124 -70.49 27.45 5.94
N GLU A 125 -70.14 28.21 4.89
CA GLU A 125 -71.04 29.20 4.29
C GLU A 125 -72.36 28.55 3.80
N LYS A 126 -72.28 27.39 3.15
CA LYS A 126 -73.47 26.62 2.74
C LYS A 126 -74.30 26.14 3.93
N ARG A 127 -73.64 25.60 4.96
CA ARG A 127 -74.32 25.14 6.19
C ARG A 127 -74.95 26.30 6.97
N ILE A 128 -74.37 27.50 6.92
CA ILE A 128 -74.94 28.70 7.54
C ILE A 128 -76.23 29.11 6.81
N GLU A 129 -76.27 29.07 5.48
CA GLU A 129 -77.49 29.31 4.71
C GLU A 129 -78.59 28.30 5.05
N GLU A 130 -78.26 27.00 5.04
CA GLU A 130 -79.19 25.92 5.40
C GLU A 130 -79.73 26.08 6.83
N ASN A 131 -78.85 26.26 7.82
CA ASN A 131 -79.28 26.44 9.22
C ASN A 131 -80.08 27.74 9.43
N SER A 132 -79.74 28.82 8.72
CA SER A 132 -80.49 30.07 8.83
C SER A 132 -81.90 29.91 8.29
N ARG A 133 -82.06 29.12 7.21
CA ARG A 133 -83.36 28.76 6.67
C ARG A 133 -84.16 27.90 7.64
N ASP A 134 -83.55 26.87 8.23
CA ASP A 134 -84.17 26.02 9.25
C ASP A 134 -84.62 26.80 10.49
N ILE A 135 -83.82 27.77 10.93
CA ILE A 135 -84.18 28.67 12.04
C ILE A 135 -85.35 29.57 11.63
N ALA A 136 -85.30 30.17 10.44
CA ALA A 136 -86.38 31.02 9.94
C ALA A 136 -87.70 30.25 9.82
N GLU A 137 -87.68 29.01 9.34
CA GLU A 137 -88.86 28.14 9.28
C GLU A 137 -89.41 27.79 10.67
N LYS A 138 -88.53 27.44 11.62
CA LYS A 138 -88.94 27.13 13.00
C LYS A 138 -89.51 28.35 13.73
N VAL A 139 -88.96 29.54 13.50
CA VAL A 139 -89.42 30.79 14.13
C VAL A 139 -90.71 31.31 13.48
N LEU A 140 -90.87 31.18 12.15
CA LEU A 140 -92.05 31.66 11.43
C LEU A 140 -93.20 30.64 11.36
N GLY A 141 -92.97 29.39 11.81
CA GLY A 141 -94.00 28.35 11.92
C GLY A 141 -94.59 27.89 10.58
N ARG A 142 -93.94 28.23 9.46
CA ARG A 142 -94.38 27.97 8.08
C ARG A 142 -93.14 27.66 7.25
N ARG A 143 -93.23 26.70 6.32
CA ARG A 143 -92.14 26.37 5.38
C ARG A 143 -91.89 27.57 4.46
N ILE A 144 -90.62 27.91 4.23
CA ILE A 144 -90.20 29.03 3.38
C ILE A 144 -89.37 28.45 2.23
N GLU A 145 -90.02 28.33 1.07
CA GLU A 145 -89.43 27.89 -0.20
C GLU A 145 -88.30 28.77 -0.73
#